data_AF-A0A8H7G6V7-F1
#
_entry.id   AF-A0A8H7G6V7-F1
#
_cell.length_a   1.000
_cell.length_b   1.000
_cell.length_c   1.000
_cell.angle_alpha   90.00
_cell.angle_beta   90.00
_cell.angle_gamma   90.00
#
_symmetry.space_group_name_H-M   'P 1'
#
loop_
_entity.id
_entity.type
_entity.pdbx_description
1 polymer ?
#
loop_
_entity_poly.entity_id
_entity_poly.type
_entity_poly.pdbx_seq_one_letter_code
_entity_poly.pdbx_strand_id
1 'polypeptide(L)'
;MKMSNLEWWWNLPKHTLNFDTRYNIFPMGAAFHTLFDKNEWLLVPEESVVEHYFGRCHLRANESLTAERASFSPMADPTFLYTLVPVPFKMKMMWISRQDIIPTENSPLQSDHVSTHVHPFQTLPQLDSHLLPHFVIFETGRKLETLPFTSALALSRQNPLLEKIAAIYEAWTKARPAGAEEDATFVPPSPPSPPSDEDSEADSDAATRACRVRRNTRPPPQSSPTPNRKRQKLGKQGREGRDTSDEARKRKRAYRPALSLSGKTLRDHCKGEKMWTTESIRAWSDNNCTLADDAQITAR
;
A
#
# COMPACT_ATOMS: atom_id res chain seq x y z
N MET A 1 -12.63 -11.26 -4.91
CA MET A 1 -12.97 -10.64 -3.61
C MET A 1 -13.43 -9.20 -3.83
N LYS A 2 -14.52 -8.75 -3.18
CA LYS A 2 -15.00 -7.37 -3.29
C LYS A 2 -14.40 -6.52 -2.15
N MET A 3 -13.83 -5.36 -2.46
CA MET A 3 -13.25 -4.45 -1.45
C MET A 3 -14.26 -4.08 -0.34
N SER A 4 -15.52 -3.94 -0.72
CA SER A 4 -16.63 -3.61 0.19
C SER A 4 -16.90 -4.67 1.26
N ASN A 5 -16.38 -5.89 1.11
CA ASN A 5 -16.44 -6.89 2.18
C ASN A 5 -15.41 -6.56 3.27
N LEU A 6 -14.19 -6.14 2.90
CA LEU A 6 -13.19 -5.71 3.89
C LEU A 6 -13.64 -4.47 4.63
N GLU A 7 -14.18 -3.48 3.92
CA GLU A 7 -14.73 -2.29 4.56
C GLU A 7 -15.75 -2.66 5.64
N TRP A 8 -16.65 -3.60 5.33
CA TRP A 8 -17.62 -4.11 6.30
C TRP A 8 -16.93 -4.76 7.52
N TRP A 9 -16.05 -5.72 7.30
CA TRP A 9 -15.44 -6.49 8.40
C TRP A 9 -14.39 -5.69 9.20
N TRP A 10 -13.82 -4.64 8.62
CA TRP A 10 -12.91 -3.70 9.28
C TRP A 10 -13.62 -2.49 9.88
N ASN A 11 -14.95 -2.55 9.98
CA ASN A 11 -15.76 -1.46 10.53
C ASN A 11 -15.51 -0.10 9.86
N LEU A 12 -15.19 -0.10 8.57
CA LEU A 12 -15.01 1.10 7.77
C LEU A 12 -16.32 1.43 7.06
N PRO A 13 -16.65 2.72 6.88
CA PRO A 13 -17.68 3.11 5.95
C PRO A 13 -17.36 2.61 4.53
N LYS A 14 -18.41 2.43 3.74
CA LYS A 14 -18.31 1.98 2.36
C LYS A 14 -17.52 3.01 1.54
N HIS A 15 -16.61 2.54 0.69
CA HIS A 15 -15.73 3.34 -0.16
C HIS A 15 -14.69 4.20 0.57
N THR A 16 -14.38 3.93 1.84
CA THR A 16 -13.34 4.66 2.58
C THR A 16 -12.05 3.88 2.75
N LEU A 17 -11.99 2.61 2.34
CA LEU A 17 -10.76 1.84 2.45
C LEU A 17 -9.70 2.35 1.47
N ASN A 18 -8.60 2.87 2.01
CA ASN A 18 -7.45 3.33 1.25
C ASN A 18 -6.24 2.41 1.49
N PHE A 19 -5.78 1.73 0.43
CA PHE A 19 -4.55 0.94 0.46
C PHE A 19 -3.29 1.77 0.17
N ASP A 20 -3.44 2.96 -0.42
CA ASP A 20 -2.35 3.88 -0.73
C ASP A 20 -2.11 4.80 0.48
N THR A 21 -1.75 4.16 1.60
CA THR A 21 -1.34 4.86 2.82
C THR A 21 0.06 4.39 3.18
N ARG A 22 0.82 5.26 3.86
CA ARG A 22 2.16 4.89 4.35
C ARG A 22 2.12 3.64 5.23
N TYR A 23 1.03 3.46 5.98
CA TYR A 23 0.77 2.32 6.86
C TYR A 23 0.56 0.98 6.14
N ASN A 24 0.54 0.98 4.81
CA ASN A 24 0.50 -0.20 3.95
C ASN A 24 1.69 -0.26 2.98
N ILE A 25 2.74 0.55 3.19
CA ILE A 25 3.95 0.59 2.35
C ILE A 25 5.14 0.07 3.15
N PHE A 26 5.80 -0.96 2.63
CA PHE A 26 6.98 -1.56 3.23
C PHE A 26 8.21 -1.41 2.33
N PRO A 27 9.12 -0.47 2.61
CA PRO A 27 10.31 -0.25 1.79
C PRO A 27 11.22 -1.48 1.78
N MET A 28 11.68 -1.87 0.59
CA MET A 28 12.38 -3.13 0.41
C MET A 28 13.35 -3.12 -0.76
N GLY A 29 14.44 -3.89 -0.64
CA GLY A 29 15.33 -4.17 -1.76
C GLY A 29 14.63 -4.93 -2.89
N ALA A 30 14.98 -4.64 -4.14
CA ALA A 30 14.30 -5.18 -5.32
C ALA A 30 14.22 -6.71 -5.38
N ALA A 31 15.29 -7.40 -4.95
CA ALA A 31 15.30 -8.87 -4.90
C ALA A 31 14.27 -9.41 -3.89
N PHE A 32 14.20 -8.80 -2.71
CA PHE A 32 13.29 -9.23 -1.65
C PHE A 32 11.83 -8.90 -1.99
N HIS A 33 11.59 -7.78 -2.67
CA HIS A 33 10.28 -7.42 -3.22
C HIS A 33 9.81 -8.46 -4.24
N THR A 34 10.70 -8.86 -5.15
CA THR A 34 10.39 -9.91 -6.14
C THR A 34 10.05 -11.25 -5.49
N LEU A 35 10.69 -11.57 -4.36
CA LEU A 35 10.39 -12.78 -3.58
C LEU A 35 9.06 -12.66 -2.83
N PHE A 36 8.73 -11.47 -2.33
CA PHE A 36 7.45 -11.19 -1.70
C PHE A 36 6.29 -11.40 -2.69
N ASP A 37 6.40 -10.87 -3.90
CA ASP A 37 5.40 -11.01 -4.97
C ASP A 37 5.18 -12.47 -5.40
N LYS A 38 6.20 -13.32 -5.19
CA LYS A 38 6.18 -14.75 -5.52
C LYS A 38 5.77 -15.64 -4.33
N ASN A 39 5.30 -15.04 -3.24
CA ASN A 39 4.91 -15.75 -2.01
C ASN A 39 6.03 -16.60 -1.41
N GLU A 40 7.29 -16.18 -1.57
CA GLU A 40 8.45 -16.93 -1.06
C GLU A 40 8.71 -16.65 0.43
N TRP A 41 8.06 -15.66 1.03
CA TRP A 41 8.10 -15.39 2.46
C TRP A 41 6.85 -14.64 2.90
N LEU A 42 6.58 -14.69 4.20
CA LEU A 42 5.45 -14.08 4.87
C LEU A 42 5.94 -13.13 5.96
N LEU A 43 5.16 -12.09 6.24
CA LEU A 43 5.36 -11.23 7.40
C LEU A 43 4.27 -11.57 8.42
N VAL A 44 4.67 -11.93 9.63
CA VAL A 44 3.76 -12.39 10.69
C VAL A 44 3.85 -11.41 11.86
N PRO A 45 2.76 -10.75 12.26
CA PRO A 45 2.78 -9.92 13.47
C PRO A 45 3.11 -10.74 14.71
N GLU A 46 3.52 -10.07 15.78
CA GLU A 46 3.66 -10.72 17.08
C GLU A 46 2.37 -11.41 17.57
N GLU A 47 2.52 -12.38 18.46
CA GLU A 47 1.43 -13.24 18.94
C GLU A 47 0.28 -12.43 19.56
N SER A 48 0.59 -11.49 20.46
CA SER A 48 -0.39 -10.57 21.09
C SER A 48 -1.30 -9.88 20.07
N VAL A 49 -0.73 -9.40 18.97
CA VAL A 49 -1.45 -8.73 17.89
C VAL A 49 -2.34 -9.73 17.13
N VAL A 50 -1.84 -10.92 16.83
CA VAL A 50 -2.65 -11.97 16.17
C VAL A 50 -3.80 -12.40 17.08
N GLU A 51 -3.55 -12.62 18.37
CA GLU A 51 -4.59 -12.96 19.35
C GLU A 51 -5.64 -11.87 19.49
N HIS A 52 -5.24 -10.60 19.46
CA HIS A 52 -6.18 -9.47 19.51
C HIS A 52 -7.22 -9.54 18.41
N TYR A 53 -6.80 -9.83 17.17
CA TYR A 53 -7.74 -9.97 16.05
C TYR A 53 -8.45 -11.33 16.05
N PHE A 54 -7.78 -12.40 16.45
CA PHE A 54 -8.37 -13.74 16.50
C PHE A 54 -9.50 -13.83 17.55
N GLY A 55 -9.30 -13.27 18.75
CA GLY A 55 -10.30 -13.26 19.83
C GLY A 55 -11.57 -12.46 19.53
N ARG A 56 -11.54 -11.61 18.49
CA ARG A 56 -12.69 -10.86 17.97
C ARG A 56 -13.46 -11.60 16.88
N CYS A 57 -12.96 -12.75 16.49
CA CYS A 57 -13.64 -13.68 15.62
C CYS A 57 -14.35 -14.72 16.50
N HIS A 58 -15.56 -15.09 16.12
CA HIS A 58 -16.42 -15.99 16.88
C HIS A 58 -16.85 -17.17 16.03
N LEU A 59 -16.84 -18.36 16.65
CA LEU A 59 -17.46 -19.55 16.09
C LEU A 59 -18.97 -19.44 16.31
N ARG A 60 -19.74 -19.43 15.22
CA ARG A 60 -21.18 -19.66 15.29
C ARG A 60 -21.44 -21.15 15.28
N ALA A 61 -22.47 -21.60 16.02
CA ALA A 61 -22.83 -23.01 16.06
C ALA A 61 -23.05 -23.54 14.63
N ASN A 62 -22.27 -24.54 14.25
CA ASN A 62 -22.26 -25.21 12.92
C ASN A 62 -21.69 -24.39 11.74
N GLU A 63 -20.97 -23.29 11.97
CA GLU A 63 -20.39 -22.48 10.90
C GLU A 63 -18.88 -22.26 11.09
N SER A 64 -18.18 -21.90 10.01
CA SER A 64 -16.78 -21.47 10.10
C SER A 64 -16.65 -20.13 10.84
N LEU A 65 -15.44 -19.78 11.25
CA LEU A 65 -15.16 -18.59 12.04
C LEU A 65 -15.72 -17.31 11.38
N THR A 66 -16.44 -16.48 12.14
CA THR A 66 -17.04 -15.23 11.66
C THR A 66 -16.45 -14.04 12.40
N ALA A 67 -16.22 -12.93 11.70
CA ALA A 67 -15.90 -11.66 12.36
C ALA A 67 -17.21 -10.94 12.72
N GLU A 68 -17.17 -10.06 13.71
CA GLU A 68 -18.25 -9.10 13.95
C GLU A 68 -17.75 -7.71 13.57
N ARG A 69 -18.59 -6.95 12.87
CA ARG A 69 -18.21 -5.61 12.41
C ARG A 69 -17.83 -4.70 13.57
N ALA A 70 -18.69 -4.62 14.60
CA ALA A 70 -18.47 -3.76 15.76
C ALA A 70 -17.28 -4.20 16.63
N SER A 71 -16.84 -5.46 16.53
CA SER A 71 -15.71 -5.96 17.33
C SER A 71 -14.37 -5.52 16.75
N PHE A 72 -14.30 -5.15 15.46
CA PHE A 72 -13.06 -4.69 14.85
C PHE A 72 -12.59 -3.38 15.49
N SER A 73 -11.39 -3.43 16.05
CA SER A 73 -10.72 -2.31 16.69
C SER A 73 -9.27 -2.29 16.20
N PRO A 74 -8.90 -1.33 15.33
CA PRO A 74 -7.51 -1.20 14.90
C PRO A 74 -6.65 -0.85 16.11
N MET A 75 -5.50 -1.51 16.24
CA MET A 75 -4.53 -1.17 17.29
C MET A 75 -3.96 0.22 17.02
N ALA A 76 -3.85 1.02 18.07
CA ALA A 76 -3.46 2.42 17.99
C ALA A 76 -1.94 2.64 18.09
N ASP A 77 -1.15 1.56 18.18
CA ASP A 77 0.30 1.66 18.36
C ASP A 77 0.98 2.25 17.11
N PRO A 78 2.03 3.08 17.29
CA PRO A 78 2.73 3.70 16.18
C PRO A 78 3.61 2.71 15.39
N THR A 79 4.02 1.63 16.05
CA THR A 79 4.93 0.61 15.53
C THR A 79 4.55 -0.77 16.04
N PHE A 80 4.85 -1.79 15.24
CA PHE A 80 4.55 -3.19 15.54
C PHE A 80 5.74 -4.06 15.20
N LEU A 81 5.86 -5.18 15.91
CA LEU A 81 6.90 -6.18 15.69
C LEU A 81 6.41 -7.27 14.75
N TYR A 82 7.28 -7.62 13.81
CA TYR A 82 6.99 -8.62 12.79
C TYR A 82 8.11 -9.66 12.68
N THR A 83 7.70 -10.91 12.55
CA THR A 83 8.59 -12.03 12.27
C THR A 83 8.53 -12.36 10.78
N LEU A 84 9.69 -12.51 10.16
CA LEU A 84 9.79 -13.00 8.80
C LEU A 84 9.72 -14.52 8.79
N VAL A 85 8.75 -15.08 8.08
CA VAL A 85 8.61 -16.53 7.93
C VAL A 85 8.97 -16.93 6.50
N PRO A 86 10.08 -17.65 6.28
CA PRO A 86 10.46 -18.09 4.94
C PRO A 86 9.51 -19.19 4.44
N VAL A 87 9.07 -19.09 3.19
CA VAL A 87 8.43 -20.21 2.48
C VAL A 87 9.57 -21.00 1.80
N PRO A 88 9.69 -22.31 2.05
CA PRO A 88 10.96 -23.03 1.99
C PRO A 88 11.54 -23.32 0.58
N PHE A 89 11.06 -22.71 -0.51
CA PHE A 89 11.59 -22.98 -1.85
C PHE A 89 12.78 -22.07 -2.19
N LYS A 90 12.57 -20.77 -2.51
CA LYS A 90 13.68 -19.88 -2.91
C LYS A 90 14.39 -19.22 -1.74
N MET A 91 13.70 -19.00 -0.62
CA MET A 91 14.31 -18.34 0.55
C MET A 91 15.47 -19.14 1.16
N LYS A 92 15.56 -20.45 0.93
CA LYS A 92 16.70 -21.28 1.36
C LYS A 92 18.03 -20.87 0.74
N MET A 93 18.00 -20.28 -0.44
CA MET A 93 19.20 -19.85 -1.19
C MET A 93 19.51 -18.37 -1.00
N MET A 94 18.77 -17.69 -0.13
CA MET A 94 18.92 -16.26 0.13
C MET A 94 19.53 -16.04 1.51
N TRP A 95 20.41 -15.04 1.61
CA TRP A 95 20.80 -14.46 2.88
C TRP A 95 20.22 -13.05 3.00
N ILE A 96 20.03 -12.59 4.23
CA ILE A 96 19.60 -11.24 4.56
C ILE A 96 20.77 -10.55 5.24
N SER A 97 21.31 -9.51 4.62
CA SER A 97 22.26 -8.61 5.27
C SER A 97 21.48 -7.48 5.95
N ARG A 98 21.67 -7.32 7.25
CA ARG A 98 21.02 -6.29 8.06
C ARG A 98 22.10 -5.36 8.60
N GLN A 99 21.87 -4.06 8.49
CA GLN A 99 22.68 -3.08 9.21
C GLN A 99 22.09 -2.92 10.61
N ASP A 100 22.83 -3.37 11.62
CA ASP A 100 22.37 -3.36 13.01
C ASP A 100 22.67 -2.04 13.70
N ILE A 101 23.72 -1.36 13.25
CA ILE A 101 24.19 -0.09 13.82
C ILE A 101 24.22 0.96 12.70
N ILE A 102 23.56 2.08 12.94
CA ILE A 102 23.65 3.27 12.08
C ILE A 102 24.88 4.06 12.54
N PRO A 103 25.94 4.21 11.72
CA PRO A 103 27.09 5.00 12.09
C PRO A 103 26.69 6.45 12.36
N THR A 104 27.34 7.07 13.34
CA THR A 104 27.26 8.52 13.54
C THR A 104 27.96 9.25 12.39
N GLU A 105 27.65 10.53 12.20
CA GLU A 105 28.10 11.35 11.06
C GLU A 105 29.63 11.31 10.81
N ASN A 106 30.42 11.04 11.85
CA ASN A 106 31.87 11.00 11.81
C ASN A 106 32.49 9.60 11.91
N SER A 107 31.68 8.53 11.89
CA SER A 107 32.15 7.14 11.99
C SER A 107 31.91 6.38 10.68
N PRO A 108 32.94 5.79 10.05
CA PRO A 108 32.72 4.97 8.86
C PRO A 108 31.99 3.67 9.19
N LEU A 109 31.19 3.18 8.25
CA LEU A 109 30.53 1.87 8.37
C LEU A 109 31.59 0.77 8.54
N GLN A 110 31.51 0.05 9.66
CA GLN A 110 32.39 -1.08 9.96
C GLN A 110 31.70 -2.41 9.62
N SER A 111 32.49 -3.47 9.46
CA SER A 111 31.95 -4.81 9.13
C SER A 111 31.09 -5.41 10.25
N ASP A 112 31.39 -5.08 11.51
CA ASP A 112 30.63 -5.50 12.69
C ASP A 112 29.31 -4.72 12.88
N HIS A 113 29.08 -3.66 12.09
CA HIS A 113 27.79 -2.97 12.04
C HIS A 113 26.76 -3.69 11.16
N VAL A 114 27.17 -4.75 10.45
CA VAL A 114 26.33 -5.50 9.52
C VAL A 114 26.33 -6.97 9.92
N SER A 115 25.15 -7.51 10.21
CA SER A 115 24.95 -8.95 10.37
C SER A 115 24.44 -9.58 9.08
N THR A 116 24.69 -10.89 8.95
CA THR A 116 24.13 -11.71 7.88
C THR A 116 23.35 -12.85 8.50
N HIS A 117 22.11 -13.00 8.06
CA HIS A 117 21.20 -14.05 8.50
C HIS A 117 20.89 -14.98 7.34
N VAL A 118 20.89 -16.28 7.61
CA VAL A 118 20.64 -17.33 6.61
C VAL A 118 19.45 -18.17 7.03
N HIS A 119 18.80 -18.83 6.06
CA HIS A 119 17.65 -19.71 6.31
C HIS A 119 17.95 -20.74 7.43
N PRO A 120 17.03 -20.98 8.39
CA PRO A 120 15.64 -20.49 8.44
C PRO A 120 15.46 -19.11 9.09
N PHE A 121 16.53 -18.31 9.15
CA PHE A 121 16.57 -16.95 9.70
C PHE A 121 16.27 -16.87 11.20
N GLN A 122 16.60 -17.92 11.97
CA GLN A 122 16.44 -17.94 13.44
C GLN A 122 17.18 -16.81 14.16
N THR A 123 18.26 -16.29 13.56
CA THR A 123 19.05 -15.19 14.11
C THR A 123 18.56 -13.81 13.67
N LEU A 124 17.63 -13.73 12.71
CA LEU A 124 17.09 -12.45 12.24
C LEU A 124 16.17 -11.90 13.33
N PRO A 125 16.45 -10.71 13.89
CA PRO A 125 15.58 -10.12 14.89
C PRO A 125 14.21 -9.78 14.28
N GLN A 126 13.21 -9.60 15.15
CA GLN A 126 11.92 -9.07 14.71
C GLN A 126 12.10 -7.69 14.07
N LEU A 127 11.29 -7.44 13.04
CA LEU A 127 11.29 -6.21 12.28
C LEU A 127 10.31 -5.24 12.94
N ASP A 128 10.82 -4.09 13.36
CA ASP A 128 10.01 -2.95 13.76
C ASP A 128 9.48 -2.25 12.49
N SER A 129 8.15 -2.09 12.40
CA SER A 129 7.54 -1.39 11.28
C SER A 129 6.25 -0.68 11.68
N HIS A 130 5.96 0.41 10.95
CA HIS A 130 4.71 1.18 11.05
C HIS A 130 3.58 0.58 10.23
N LEU A 131 3.80 -0.57 9.56
CA LEU A 131 2.72 -1.27 8.87
C LEU A 131 1.61 -1.57 9.88
N LEU A 132 0.34 -1.38 9.49
CA LEU A 132 -0.76 -1.75 10.36
C LEU A 132 -1.01 -3.26 10.29
N PRO A 133 -1.18 -3.96 11.43
CA PRO A 133 -1.22 -5.41 11.44
C PRO A 133 -2.36 -6.02 10.64
N HIS A 134 -3.52 -5.38 10.55
CA HIS A 134 -4.64 -5.93 9.77
C HIS A 134 -4.32 -6.02 8.27
N PHE A 135 -3.50 -5.13 7.70
CA PHE A 135 -3.01 -5.28 6.33
C PHE A 135 -2.07 -6.49 6.20
N VAL A 136 -1.17 -6.66 7.17
CA VAL A 136 -0.21 -7.76 7.18
C VAL A 136 -0.90 -9.12 7.37
N ILE A 137 -1.85 -9.22 8.30
CA ILE A 137 -2.67 -10.41 8.54
C ILE A 137 -3.44 -10.77 7.27
N PHE A 138 -4.08 -9.77 6.65
CA PHE A 138 -4.84 -9.99 5.41
C PHE A 138 -3.96 -10.51 4.28
N GLU A 139 -2.82 -9.87 4.04
CA GLU A 139 -1.90 -10.27 2.98
C GLU A 139 -1.27 -11.65 3.25
N THR A 140 -0.90 -11.94 4.49
CA THR A 140 -0.37 -13.25 4.88
C THR A 140 -1.41 -14.35 4.71
N GLY A 141 -2.67 -14.12 5.15
CA GLY A 141 -3.77 -15.06 4.94
C GLY A 141 -4.04 -15.32 3.46
N ARG A 142 -4.07 -14.27 2.63
CA ARG A 142 -4.20 -14.38 1.17
C ARG A 142 -3.09 -15.24 0.57
N LYS A 143 -1.84 -15.06 1.01
CA LYS A 143 -0.72 -15.88 0.53
C LYS A 143 -0.86 -17.33 0.96
N LEU A 144 -1.23 -17.59 2.20
CA LEU A 144 -1.45 -18.95 2.71
C LEU A 144 -2.50 -19.70 1.88
N GLU A 145 -3.60 -19.04 1.49
CA GLU A 145 -4.64 -19.63 0.63
C GLU A 145 -4.11 -20.05 -0.74
N THR A 146 -3.11 -19.34 -1.29
CA THR A 146 -2.52 -19.68 -2.60
C THR A 146 -1.47 -20.79 -2.54
N LEU A 147 -1.00 -21.16 -1.35
CA LEU A 147 0.02 -22.20 -1.19
C LEU A 147 -0.60 -23.60 -1.35
N PRO A 148 0.18 -24.61 -1.80
CA PRO A 148 -0.26 -26.00 -1.73
C PRO A 148 -0.61 -26.37 -0.28
N PHE A 149 -1.71 -27.12 -0.10
CA PHE A 149 -2.20 -27.52 1.23
C PHE A 149 -1.11 -28.14 2.11
N THR A 150 -0.26 -29.00 1.55
CA THR A 150 0.86 -29.63 2.27
C THR A 150 1.89 -28.62 2.76
N SER A 151 2.17 -27.58 1.97
CA SER A 151 3.09 -26.49 2.34
C SER A 151 2.47 -25.60 3.42
N ALA A 152 1.20 -25.21 3.27
CA ALA A 152 0.49 -24.43 4.27
C ALA A 152 0.43 -25.18 5.62
N LEU A 153 0.07 -26.47 5.61
CA LEU A 153 0.04 -27.31 6.81
C LEU A 153 1.41 -27.44 7.48
N ALA A 154 2.48 -27.62 6.69
CA ALA A 154 3.84 -27.70 7.23
C ALA A 154 4.29 -26.38 7.87
N LEU A 155 3.91 -25.24 7.28
CA LEU A 155 4.17 -23.92 7.85
C LEU A 155 3.38 -23.69 9.14
N SER A 156 2.09 -24.02 9.17
CA SER A 156 1.27 -23.87 10.39
C SER A 156 1.76 -24.74 11.55
N ARG A 157 2.29 -25.93 11.28
CA ARG A 157 2.94 -26.76 12.31
C ARG A 157 4.20 -26.12 12.90
N GLN A 158 4.94 -25.33 12.11
CA GLN A 158 6.15 -24.63 12.56
C GLN A 158 5.81 -23.31 13.26
N ASN A 159 4.74 -22.64 12.82
CA ASN A 159 4.26 -21.40 13.39
C ASN A 159 2.73 -21.45 13.53
N PRO A 160 2.21 -21.82 14.72
CA PRO A 160 0.77 -21.93 14.98
C PRO A 160 -0.02 -20.63 14.74
N LEU A 161 0.64 -19.46 14.76
CA LEU A 161 -0.02 -18.19 14.46
C LEU A 161 -0.57 -18.15 13.03
N LEU A 162 0.01 -18.91 12.10
CA LEU A 162 -0.44 -18.96 10.71
C LEU A 162 -1.84 -19.60 10.59
N GLU A 163 -2.19 -20.54 11.47
CA GLU A 163 -3.54 -21.11 11.50
C GLU A 163 -4.57 -20.05 11.94
N LYS A 164 -4.23 -19.26 12.97
CA LYS A 164 -5.06 -18.14 13.42
C LYS A 164 -5.20 -17.06 12.35
N ILE A 165 -4.11 -16.70 11.67
CA ILE A 165 -4.12 -15.74 10.56
C ILE A 165 -4.99 -16.24 9.41
N ALA A 166 -4.89 -17.51 9.03
CA ALA A 166 -5.73 -18.10 8.00
C ALA A 166 -7.22 -18.02 8.38
N ALA A 167 -7.55 -18.29 9.65
CA ALA A 167 -8.92 -18.21 10.14
C ALA A 167 -9.46 -16.76 10.19
N ILE A 168 -8.64 -15.79 10.60
CA ILE A 168 -8.99 -14.36 10.54
C ILE A 168 -9.24 -13.94 9.08
N TYR A 169 -8.36 -14.36 8.17
CA TYR A 169 -8.50 -14.07 6.74
C TYR A 169 -9.80 -14.64 6.16
N GLU A 170 -10.15 -15.88 6.47
CA GLU A 170 -11.43 -16.48 6.08
C GLU A 170 -12.59 -15.63 6.62
N ALA A 171 -12.55 -15.26 7.90
CA ALA A 171 -13.58 -14.43 8.53
C ALA A 171 -13.75 -13.06 7.84
N TRP A 172 -12.66 -12.39 7.47
CA TRP A 172 -12.66 -11.09 6.78
C TRP A 172 -12.98 -11.17 5.28
N THR A 173 -12.96 -12.34 4.68
CA THR A 173 -13.23 -12.52 3.25
C THR A 173 -14.63 -13.03 2.97
N LYS A 174 -15.36 -13.47 4.00
CA LYS A 174 -16.77 -13.84 3.94
C LYS A 174 -17.63 -12.78 3.27
N ALA A 175 -18.70 -13.24 2.61
CA ALA A 175 -19.72 -12.35 2.10
C ALA A 175 -20.35 -11.58 3.26
N ARG A 176 -20.41 -10.26 3.13
CA ARG A 176 -21.14 -9.40 4.07
C ARG A 176 -22.64 -9.77 4.10
N PRO A 177 -23.36 -9.49 5.19
CA PRO A 177 -24.80 -9.72 5.28
C PRO A 177 -25.59 -9.02 4.18
N ALA A 178 -26.75 -9.57 3.81
CA ALA A 178 -27.63 -8.95 2.81
C ALA A 178 -28.10 -7.55 3.24
N GLY A 179 -28.32 -7.35 4.55
CA GLY A 179 -28.73 -6.09 5.18
C GLY A 179 -27.62 -5.06 5.40
N ALA A 180 -26.46 -5.20 4.75
CA ALA A 180 -25.32 -4.32 4.98
C ALA A 180 -25.51 -2.90 4.43
N GLU A 181 -26.32 -2.75 3.37
CA GLU A 181 -26.53 -1.44 2.72
C GLU A 181 -27.52 -0.55 3.49
N GLU A 182 -28.30 -1.16 4.38
CA GLU A 182 -29.24 -0.50 5.28
C GLU A 182 -28.59 -0.02 6.59
N ASP A 183 -27.36 -0.49 6.89
CA ASP A 183 -26.62 -0.08 8.07
C ASP A 183 -26.05 1.34 7.89
N ALA A 184 -26.60 2.30 8.63
CA ALA A 184 -26.22 3.70 8.57
C ALA A 184 -24.75 3.98 8.96
N THR A 185 -24.11 3.07 9.70
CA THR A 185 -22.68 3.19 10.00
C THR A 185 -21.81 2.68 8.85
N PHE A 186 -22.34 1.83 7.94
CA PHE A 186 -21.63 1.37 6.74
C PHE A 186 -21.89 2.27 5.55
N VAL A 187 -23.15 2.68 5.36
CA VAL A 187 -23.55 3.64 4.33
C VAL A 187 -24.02 4.91 5.03
N PRO A 188 -23.11 5.85 5.34
CA PRO A 188 -23.48 7.10 5.99
C PRO A 188 -24.55 7.83 5.18
N PRO A 189 -25.56 8.42 5.83
CA PRO A 189 -26.53 9.25 5.14
C PRO A 189 -25.79 10.36 4.39
N SER A 190 -26.23 10.63 3.16
CA SER A 190 -25.64 11.74 2.39
C SER A 190 -25.83 13.03 3.18
N PRO A 191 -24.80 13.90 3.26
CA PRO A 191 -24.97 15.20 3.87
C PRO A 191 -26.14 15.92 3.18
N PRO A 192 -26.99 16.65 3.93
CA PRO A 192 -28.06 17.42 3.33
C PRO A 192 -27.45 18.30 2.26
N SER A 193 -27.99 18.24 1.03
CA SER A 193 -27.52 19.10 -0.05
C SER A 193 -27.59 20.54 0.45
N PRO A 194 -26.53 21.35 0.23
CA PRO A 194 -26.60 22.75 0.60
C PRO A 194 -27.87 23.35 -0.01
N PRO A 195 -28.59 24.23 0.71
CA PRO A 195 -29.75 24.90 0.16
C PRO A 195 -29.34 25.45 -1.19
N SER A 196 -30.02 24.97 -2.24
CA SER A 196 -29.78 25.49 -3.57
C SER A 196 -30.23 26.94 -3.49
N ASP A 197 -29.29 27.89 -3.62
CA ASP A 197 -29.58 29.31 -3.78
C ASP A 197 -30.25 29.54 -5.14
N GLU A 198 -31.38 28.86 -5.36
CA GLU A 198 -32.36 29.15 -6.40
C GLU A 198 -33.30 30.18 -5.78
N ASP A 199 -32.94 31.46 -5.90
CA ASP A 199 -33.85 32.58 -6.14
C ASP A 199 -33.18 33.93 -5.86
N SER A 200 -32.62 34.55 -6.90
CA SER A 200 -32.61 36.01 -7.09
C SER A 200 -32.30 36.35 -8.55
N GLU A 201 -33.26 36.04 -9.42
CA GLU A 201 -33.44 36.75 -10.70
C GLU A 201 -33.90 38.19 -10.37
N ALA A 202 -32.97 39.05 -9.97
CA ALA A 202 -33.18 40.49 -9.96
C ALA A 202 -32.53 41.07 -11.21
N ASP A 203 -33.38 41.25 -12.22
CA ASP A 203 -33.13 41.97 -13.46
C ASP A 203 -32.45 43.33 -13.17
N SER A 204 -31.18 43.44 -13.55
CA SER A 204 -30.47 44.72 -13.56
C SER A 204 -29.51 44.80 -14.72
N ASP A 205 -30.07 45.27 -15.83
CA ASP A 205 -29.36 45.86 -16.96
C ASP A 205 -28.46 47.01 -16.47
N ALA A 206 -27.18 46.71 -16.23
CA ALA A 206 -26.13 47.72 -16.22
C ALA A 206 -24.80 47.10 -16.65
N ALA A 207 -24.43 47.41 -17.89
CA ALA A 207 -23.14 47.12 -18.48
C ALA A 207 -21.97 47.61 -17.61
N THR A 208 -21.16 46.72 -17.06
CA THR A 208 -19.72 47.00 -16.87
C THR A 208 -18.87 45.74 -16.69
N ARG A 209 -17.95 45.57 -17.66
CA ARG A 209 -16.61 44.96 -17.53
C ARG A 209 -16.49 43.54 -16.97
N ALA A 210 -16.30 42.63 -17.92
CA ALA A 210 -15.71 41.31 -17.76
C ALA A 210 -14.41 41.32 -16.93
N CYS A 211 -14.49 40.88 -15.68
CA CYS A 211 -13.35 40.31 -14.97
C CYS A 211 -13.26 38.83 -15.31
N ARG A 212 -12.52 38.53 -16.40
CA ARG A 212 -11.98 37.18 -16.63
C ARG A 212 -11.09 36.83 -15.45
N VAL A 213 -11.56 35.95 -14.57
CA VAL A 213 -10.71 35.24 -13.61
C VAL A 213 -9.67 34.45 -14.40
N ARG A 214 -8.44 34.98 -14.38
CA ARG A 214 -7.26 34.35 -14.97
C ARG A 214 -7.05 33.00 -14.29
N ARG A 215 -7.20 31.94 -15.08
CA ARG A 215 -6.54 30.65 -14.85
C ARG A 215 -5.09 30.91 -14.41
N ASN A 216 -4.74 30.43 -13.22
CA ASN A 216 -3.37 30.48 -12.71
C ASN A 216 -2.43 29.88 -13.75
N THR A 217 -1.63 30.77 -14.31
CA THR A 217 -0.47 30.52 -15.15
C THR A 217 0.54 29.68 -14.38
N ARG A 218 0.88 28.54 -14.99
CA ARG A 218 2.10 27.77 -14.78
C ARG A 218 3.31 28.71 -14.56
N PRO A 219 4.16 28.49 -13.55
CA PRO A 219 5.43 29.21 -13.47
C PRO A 219 6.32 28.85 -14.68
N PRO A 220 7.16 29.79 -15.15
CA PRO A 220 8.02 29.57 -16.32
C PRO A 220 9.06 28.47 -16.04
N PRO A 221 9.46 27.68 -17.06
CA PRO A 221 10.58 26.77 -16.90
C PRO A 221 11.85 27.61 -16.66
N GLN A 222 12.42 27.51 -15.47
CA GLN A 222 13.81 27.92 -15.24
C GLN A 222 14.71 27.02 -16.08
N SER A 223 15.21 27.61 -17.17
CA SER A 223 16.33 27.12 -17.94
C SER A 223 17.61 27.28 -17.12
N SER A 224 18.22 26.14 -16.75
CA SER A 224 19.60 26.07 -16.30
C SER A 224 20.36 24.99 -17.09
N PRO A 225 21.66 25.20 -17.34
CA PRO A 225 22.34 24.75 -18.55
C PRO A 225 22.83 23.31 -18.45
N THR A 226 22.57 22.51 -19.49
CA THR A 226 23.17 21.19 -19.65
C THR A 226 24.53 21.33 -20.35
N PRO A 227 25.62 20.75 -19.82
CA PRO A 227 26.84 20.60 -20.60
C PRO A 227 26.66 19.47 -21.63
N ASN A 228 26.91 19.84 -22.87
CA ASN A 228 26.83 19.04 -24.08
C ASN A 228 27.87 17.89 -24.04
N ARG A 229 27.44 16.64 -23.88
CA ARG A 229 28.32 15.48 -24.06
C ARG A 229 27.92 14.71 -25.32
N LYS A 230 28.69 14.96 -26.39
CA LYS A 230 28.71 14.22 -27.65
C LYS A 230 28.80 12.72 -27.35
N ARG A 231 27.78 11.95 -27.76
CA ARG A 231 27.86 10.49 -27.86
C ARG A 231 28.05 10.13 -29.32
N GLN A 232 29.24 9.62 -29.65
CA GLN A 232 29.54 8.99 -30.93
C GLN A 232 28.60 7.81 -31.15
N LYS A 233 27.92 7.80 -32.30
CA LYS A 233 27.21 6.62 -32.82
C LYS A 233 28.25 5.73 -33.51
N LEU A 234 28.49 4.54 -32.96
CA LEU A 234 29.04 3.42 -33.70
C LEU A 234 27.85 2.64 -34.26
N GLY A 235 27.83 2.46 -35.58
CA GLY A 235 26.73 1.85 -36.30
C GLY A 235 26.62 0.34 -36.08
N LYS A 236 25.44 -0.20 -36.39
CA LYS A 236 25.28 -1.56 -36.89
C LYS A 236 24.08 -1.60 -37.84
N GLN A 237 24.37 -2.06 -39.05
CA GLN A 237 23.45 -2.60 -40.06
C GLN A 237 22.53 -3.64 -39.38
N GLY A 238 21.24 -3.76 -39.69
CA GLY A 238 20.63 -3.88 -41.02
C GLY A 238 20.17 -5.33 -41.18
N ARG A 239 18.87 -5.61 -40.97
CA ARG A 239 18.17 -6.71 -41.63
C ARG A 239 16.65 -6.55 -41.54
N GLU A 240 16.05 -6.83 -42.69
CA GLU A 240 14.70 -6.54 -43.12
C GLU A 240 13.64 -7.52 -42.59
N GLY A 241 12.39 -7.04 -42.54
CA GLY A 241 11.26 -7.71 -43.18
C GLY A 241 10.33 -8.57 -42.32
N ARG A 242 9.18 -8.02 -41.93
CA ARG A 242 7.87 -8.38 -42.52
C ARG A 242 6.71 -7.64 -41.84
N ASP A 243 5.91 -6.99 -42.68
CA ASP A 243 4.56 -6.49 -42.40
C ASP A 243 3.57 -7.65 -42.26
N THR A 244 2.66 -7.52 -41.30
CA THR A 244 1.22 -7.77 -41.52
C THR A 244 0.44 -6.90 -40.55
N SER A 245 -0.37 -6.02 -41.13
CA SER A 245 -1.42 -5.22 -40.52
C SER A 245 -2.54 -6.10 -39.96
N ASP A 246 -3.06 -5.76 -38.79
CA ASP A 246 -4.50 -5.90 -38.55
C ASP A 246 -5.02 -4.86 -37.56
N GLU A 247 -6.10 -4.23 -38.01
CA GLU A 247 -6.77 -3.05 -37.47
C GLU A 247 -7.85 -3.51 -36.47
N ALA A 248 -7.75 -3.10 -35.21
CA ALA A 248 -8.81 -3.32 -34.23
C ALA A 248 -9.10 -2.07 -33.39
N ARG A 249 -10.35 -1.63 -33.54
CA ARG A 249 -10.94 -0.38 -33.07
C ARG A 249 -10.84 -0.13 -31.57
N LYS A 250 -10.47 1.12 -31.27
CA LYS A 250 -10.49 1.81 -29.98
C LYS A 250 -11.91 1.91 -29.39
N ARG A 251 -12.07 1.51 -28.11
CA ARG A 251 -13.00 2.13 -27.16
C ARG A 251 -12.23 2.46 -25.87
N LYS A 252 -11.67 3.66 -25.80
CA LYS A 252 -11.02 4.19 -24.59
C LYS A 252 -12.11 4.77 -23.68
N ARG A 253 -12.56 4.00 -22.69
CA ARG A 253 -13.17 4.58 -21.48
C ARG A 253 -12.05 5.18 -20.64
N ALA A 254 -12.22 6.43 -20.22
CA ALA A 254 -11.28 7.14 -19.37
C ALA A 254 -11.31 6.54 -17.95
N TYR A 255 -10.56 5.47 -17.75
CA TYR A 255 -10.15 5.05 -16.42
C TYR A 255 -9.03 6.01 -15.99
N ARG A 256 -9.28 6.85 -14.97
CA ARG A 256 -8.19 7.55 -14.27
C ARG A 256 -7.47 6.48 -13.44
N PRO A 257 -6.25 6.06 -13.79
CA PRO A 257 -5.49 5.22 -12.88
C PRO A 257 -5.26 6.02 -11.61
N ALA A 258 -5.44 5.39 -10.45
CA ALA A 258 -4.81 5.88 -9.23
C ALA A 258 -3.36 6.25 -9.56
N LEU A 259 -2.85 7.34 -8.99
CA LEU A 259 -1.50 7.85 -9.21
C LEU A 259 -0.49 6.80 -8.72
N SER A 260 -0.27 5.75 -9.50
CA SER A 260 0.77 4.77 -9.24
C SER A 260 2.07 5.56 -9.20
N LEU A 261 2.80 5.45 -8.09
CA LEU A 261 4.16 5.94 -7.90
C LEU A 261 5.00 5.60 -9.14
N SER A 262 5.04 6.52 -10.10
CA SER A 262 5.77 6.26 -11.32
C SER A 262 7.24 6.26 -10.93
N GLY A 263 8.03 5.32 -11.48
CA GLY A 263 9.48 5.32 -11.24
C GLY A 263 10.15 6.65 -11.62
N LYS A 264 9.49 7.49 -12.43
CA LYS A 264 9.91 8.85 -12.74
C LYS A 264 9.70 9.80 -11.56
N THR A 265 8.55 9.74 -10.88
CA THR A 265 8.25 10.51 -9.67
C THR A 265 9.23 10.18 -8.55
N LEU A 266 9.53 8.89 -8.36
CA LEU A 266 10.55 8.43 -7.41
C LEU A 266 11.95 8.98 -7.80
N ARG A 267 12.36 8.84 -9.06
CA ARG A 267 13.67 9.34 -9.53
C ARG A 267 13.83 10.86 -9.46
N ASP A 268 12.77 11.62 -9.69
CA ASP A 268 12.80 13.07 -9.63
C ASP A 268 12.91 13.58 -8.18
N HIS A 269 12.39 12.83 -7.20
CA HIS A 269 12.63 13.10 -5.77
C HIS A 269 14.06 12.72 -5.34
N CYS A 270 14.64 11.64 -5.89
CA CYS A 270 15.99 11.18 -5.59
C CYS A 270 17.14 12.02 -6.19
N LYS A 271 16.90 13.16 -6.85
CA LYS A 271 17.95 13.93 -7.55
C LYS A 271 18.92 14.69 -6.64
N GLY A 272 18.80 14.58 -5.31
CA GLY A 272 19.72 15.23 -4.36
C GLY A 272 20.22 14.31 -3.23
N GLU A 273 19.47 13.29 -2.83
CA GLU A 273 19.79 12.42 -1.69
C GLU A 273 20.19 11.01 -2.16
N LYS A 274 21.30 10.50 -1.63
CA LYS A 274 21.86 9.20 -2.05
C LYS A 274 21.13 7.99 -1.45
N MET A 275 20.34 8.16 -0.39
CA MET A 275 19.55 7.11 0.25
C MET A 275 18.30 7.72 0.91
N TRP A 276 17.23 6.92 1.02
CA TRP A 276 16.07 7.27 1.83
C TRP A 276 16.47 7.23 3.31
N THR A 277 16.52 8.39 3.97
CA THR A 277 16.59 8.47 5.44
C THR A 277 15.19 8.38 6.03
N THR A 278 15.09 8.02 7.31
CA THR A 278 13.83 8.06 8.06
C THR A 278 13.17 9.45 7.96
N GLU A 279 13.96 10.53 7.96
CA GLU A 279 13.46 11.89 7.77
C GLU A 279 12.96 12.14 6.34
N SER A 280 13.63 11.65 5.30
CA SER A 280 13.18 11.80 3.91
C SER A 280 11.87 11.05 3.64
N ILE A 281 11.69 9.86 4.21
CA ILE A 281 10.45 9.09 4.14
C ILE A 281 9.34 9.84 4.87
N ARG A 282 9.62 10.38 6.06
CA ARG A 282 8.67 11.18 6.85
C ARG A 282 8.30 12.48 6.11
N ALA A 283 9.26 13.23 5.59
CA ALA A 283 9.04 14.47 4.87
C ALA A 283 8.27 14.26 3.55
N TRP A 284 8.59 13.20 2.80
CA TRP A 284 7.81 12.80 1.63
C TRP A 284 6.38 12.43 2.04
N SER A 285 6.21 11.67 3.12
CA SER A 285 4.90 11.29 3.64
C SER A 285 4.07 12.50 4.03
N ASP A 286 4.62 13.42 4.81
CA ASP A 286 3.88 14.57 5.35
C ASP A 286 3.45 15.53 4.22
N ASN A 287 4.28 15.69 3.18
CA ASN A 287 3.92 16.44 1.98
C ASN A 287 2.78 15.79 1.15
N ASN A 288 2.60 14.47 1.20
CA ASN A 288 1.52 13.81 0.45
C ASN A 288 0.24 13.66 1.29
N CYS A 289 0.35 13.54 2.62
CA CYS A 289 -0.79 13.57 3.52
C CYS A 289 -1.46 14.95 3.55
N THR A 290 -0.69 16.04 3.63
CA THR A 290 -1.23 17.41 3.56
C THR A 290 -2.00 17.67 2.26
N LEU A 291 -1.53 17.15 1.13
CA LEU A 291 -2.23 17.25 -0.15
C LEU A 291 -3.55 16.45 -0.20
N ALA A 292 -3.66 15.38 0.59
CA ALA A 292 -4.88 14.60 0.71
C ALA A 292 -5.90 15.27 1.66
N ASP A 293 -5.42 15.90 2.73
CA ASP A 293 -6.26 16.63 3.69
C ASP A 293 -6.78 17.95 3.11
N ASP A 294 -5.97 18.69 2.35
CA ASP A 294 -6.39 19.91 1.64
C ASP A 294 -7.46 19.64 0.57
N ALA A 295 -7.46 18.43 -0.01
CA ALA A 295 -8.50 17.97 -0.93
C ALA A 295 -9.83 17.63 -0.23
N GLN A 296 -9.82 17.35 1.08
CA GLN A 296 -11.02 17.17 1.89
C GLN A 296 -11.55 18.49 2.45
N ILE A 297 -10.66 19.45 2.74
CA ILE A 297 -11.06 20.78 3.25
C ILE A 297 -11.73 21.64 2.16
N THR A 298 -11.35 21.45 0.89
CA THR A 298 -11.99 22.13 -0.25
C THR A 298 -13.32 21.51 -0.70
N ALA A 299 -13.78 20.44 -0.03
CA ALA A 299 -15.08 19.80 -0.25
C ALA A 299 -16.11 20.05 0.88
N ARG A 300 -15.80 20.98 1.80
CA ARG A 300 -16.74 21.55 2.77
C ARG A 300 -17.17 22.94 2.33
#